data_AF-A0A2W2CQJ2-F1
#
_entry.id   AF-A0A2W2CQJ2-F1
#
_cell.length_a   1.000
_cell.length_b   1.000
_cell.length_c   1.000
_cell.angle_alpha   90.00
_cell.angle_beta   90.00
_cell.angle_gamma   90.00
#
_symmetry.space_group_name_H-M   'P 1'
#
loop_
_entity.id
_entity.type
_entity.pdbx_description
1 polymer ?
#
loop_
_entity_poly.entity_id
_entity_poly.type
_entity_poly.pdbx_seq_one_letter_code
_entity_poly.pdbx_strand_id
1 'polypeptide(L)'
;MLTHPLVWSIPVMAVLAWISMPLNDALYDFWVNYDPQGDAQQQEWSQATRIFRYTSGVLSGQLLALLAGTALARRHSQGAALAVAAVLGVLLAGVTVLVAYPMARAREAGHGGGPAFDDPVLMRVLLHELAGYPLLAAAGVGLGILLASRRTSQRIALLTLLGIAWYGAMQVGLAQDDEFAGPSWLLWAVPPIAAATAVALAGLSLDVWSDPPVLIGDWGHSAGIALLAGAGAYALGLNLLGVLVERHRRRQARADHR
;
A
#
# COMPACT_ATOMS: atom_id res chain seq x y z
N MET A 1 25.37 -0.38 14.80
CA MET A 1 24.14 0.12 15.44
C MET A 1 23.06 0.22 14.37
N LEU A 2 22.04 -0.66 14.38
CA LEU A 2 20.85 -0.40 13.55
C LEU A 2 20.07 0.71 14.25
N THR A 3 19.71 1.78 13.53
CA THR A 3 18.84 2.84 14.04
C THR A 3 17.42 2.30 14.29
N HIS A 4 16.66 2.93 15.18
CA HIS A 4 15.30 2.53 15.51
C HIS A 4 14.39 2.62 14.26
N PRO A 5 13.45 1.67 14.00
CA PRO A 5 12.56 1.72 12.83
C PRO A 5 11.88 3.06 12.60
N LEU A 6 11.39 3.69 13.66
CA LEU A 6 10.83 5.06 13.62
C LEU A 6 11.78 6.09 12.97
N VAL A 7 13.08 6.02 13.25
CA VAL A 7 14.06 7.05 12.84
C VAL A 7 14.31 7.02 11.34
N TRP A 8 14.35 5.84 10.73
CA TRP A 8 14.62 5.73 9.29
C TRP A 8 13.35 5.63 8.45
N SER A 9 12.27 5.03 8.94
CA SER A 9 11.06 4.82 8.14
C SER A 9 10.32 6.12 7.84
N ILE A 10 10.26 7.07 8.76
CA ILE A 10 9.61 8.38 8.55
C ILE A 10 10.27 9.17 7.41
N PRO A 11 11.59 9.45 7.43
CA PRO A 11 12.22 10.18 6.32
C PRO A 11 12.19 9.39 5.02
N VAL A 12 12.29 8.06 5.06
CA VAL A 12 12.14 7.23 3.86
C VAL A 12 10.73 7.35 3.28
N MET A 13 9.68 7.36 4.11
CA MET A 13 8.30 7.56 3.65
C MET A 13 8.11 8.93 3.01
N ALA A 14 8.66 9.97 3.63
CA ALA A 14 8.60 11.32 3.06
C ALA A 14 9.27 11.38 1.69
N VAL A 15 10.46 10.77 1.54
CA VAL A 15 11.17 10.68 0.26
C VAL A 15 10.37 9.87 -0.75
N LEU A 16 9.85 8.69 -0.38
CA LEU A 16 9.03 7.86 -1.26
C LEU A 16 7.80 8.63 -1.77
N ALA A 17 7.02 9.24 -0.87
CA ALA A 17 5.86 10.04 -1.27
C ALA A 17 6.24 11.21 -2.20
N TRP A 18 7.36 11.87 -1.91
CA TRP A 18 7.85 12.99 -2.72
C TRP A 18 8.29 12.57 -4.12
N ILE A 19 9.01 11.45 -4.27
CA ILE A 19 9.48 10.98 -5.59
C ILE A 19 8.42 10.19 -6.35
N SER A 20 7.46 9.55 -5.68
CA SER A 20 6.48 8.70 -6.34
C SER A 20 5.58 9.47 -7.30
N MET A 21 5.19 10.70 -6.97
CA MET A 21 4.32 11.49 -7.85
C MET A 21 4.99 11.86 -9.18
N PRO A 22 6.19 12.48 -9.22
CA PRO A 22 6.85 12.77 -10.51
C PRO A 22 7.21 11.50 -11.29
N LEU A 23 7.51 10.39 -10.60
CA LEU A 23 7.72 9.10 -11.27
C LEU A 23 6.42 8.57 -11.89
N ASN A 24 5.31 8.66 -11.18
CA ASN A 24 4.00 8.27 -11.70
C ASN A 24 3.61 9.13 -12.90
N ASP A 25 3.70 10.46 -12.78
CA ASP A 25 3.43 11.37 -13.91
C ASP A 25 4.26 10.98 -15.14
N ALA A 26 5.58 10.81 -14.98
CA ALA A 26 6.48 10.42 -16.09
C ALA A 26 6.19 9.02 -16.66
N LEU A 27 5.79 8.07 -15.81
CA LEU A 27 5.41 6.73 -16.25
C LEU A 27 4.12 6.76 -17.07
N TYR A 28 3.12 7.53 -16.64
CA TYR A 28 1.87 7.70 -17.39
C TYR A 28 2.13 8.34 -18.74
N ASP A 29 2.90 9.43 -18.78
CA ASP A 29 3.26 10.12 -20.01
C ASP A 29 4.01 9.19 -20.98
N PHE A 30 4.95 8.39 -20.48
CA PHE A 30 5.77 7.51 -21.32
C PHE A 30 5.07 6.23 -21.78
N TRP A 31 4.39 5.51 -20.87
CA TRP A 31 3.82 4.19 -21.15
C TRP A 31 2.40 4.23 -21.70
N VAL A 32 1.57 5.14 -21.18
CA VAL A 32 0.17 5.23 -21.60
C VAL A 32 0.06 6.13 -22.83
N ASN A 33 0.87 7.19 -22.90
CA ASN A 33 0.89 8.16 -24.01
C ASN A 33 -0.53 8.53 -24.48
N TYR A 34 -1.41 8.76 -23.51
CA TYR A 34 -2.81 9.11 -23.74
C TYR A 34 -2.87 10.59 -24.11
N ASP A 35 -3.12 10.87 -25.39
CA ASP A 35 -3.29 12.22 -25.92
C ASP A 35 -4.80 12.49 -26.10
N PRO A 36 -5.48 13.11 -25.11
CA PRO A 36 -6.93 13.31 -25.16
C PRO A 36 -7.33 14.24 -26.32
N GLN A 37 -8.11 13.73 -27.26
CA GLN A 37 -8.52 14.43 -28.50
C GLN A 37 -9.86 15.18 -28.38
N GLY A 38 -10.53 15.14 -27.22
CA GLY A 38 -11.82 15.81 -27.00
C GLY A 38 -12.15 16.03 -25.53
N ASP A 39 -13.21 16.80 -25.27
CA ASP A 39 -13.62 17.23 -23.93
C ASP A 39 -13.92 16.05 -22.99
N ALA A 40 -14.55 15.00 -23.50
CA ALA A 40 -14.82 13.76 -22.78
C ALA A 40 -13.50 13.10 -22.30
N GLN A 41 -12.55 12.93 -23.20
CA GLN A 41 -11.24 12.32 -22.89
C GLN A 41 -10.39 13.20 -21.97
N GLN A 42 -10.51 14.53 -22.06
CA GLN A 42 -9.89 15.47 -21.12
C GLN A 42 -10.43 15.30 -19.69
N GLN A 43 -11.73 15.06 -19.54
CA GLN A 43 -12.34 14.81 -18.23
C GLN A 43 -11.90 13.48 -17.62
N GLU A 44 -11.88 12.41 -18.42
CA GLU A 44 -11.38 11.09 -18.02
C GLU A 44 -9.93 11.20 -17.54
N TRP A 45 -9.07 11.81 -18.37
CA TRP A 45 -7.66 12.02 -18.06
C TRP A 45 -7.47 12.84 -16.79
N SER A 46 -8.27 13.89 -16.59
CA SER A 46 -8.21 14.73 -15.40
C SER A 46 -8.60 13.96 -14.13
N GLN A 47 -9.62 13.11 -14.19
CA GLN A 47 -10.04 12.26 -13.08
C GLN A 47 -8.98 11.21 -12.74
N ALA A 48 -8.50 10.47 -13.74
CA ALA A 48 -7.46 9.45 -13.54
C ALA A 48 -6.20 10.09 -12.94
N THR A 49 -5.73 11.19 -13.53
CA THR A 49 -4.55 11.93 -13.07
C THR A 49 -4.70 12.41 -11.62
N ARG A 50 -5.88 12.93 -11.25
CA ARG A 50 -6.20 13.30 -9.87
C ARG A 50 -6.04 12.10 -8.93
N ILE A 51 -6.68 10.97 -9.23
CA ILE A 51 -6.62 9.76 -8.38
C ILE A 51 -5.18 9.29 -8.21
N PHE A 52 -4.41 9.15 -9.30
CA PHE A 52 -3.04 8.67 -9.23
C PHE A 52 -2.10 9.63 -8.49
N ARG A 53 -2.29 10.95 -8.62
CA ARG A 53 -1.48 11.93 -7.88
C ARG A 53 -1.74 11.89 -6.38
N TYR A 54 -2.99 11.86 -5.93
CA TYR A 54 -3.28 11.82 -4.49
C TYR A 54 -2.97 10.48 -3.83
N THR A 55 -2.96 9.38 -4.60
CA THR A 55 -2.56 8.05 -4.12
C THR A 55 -1.07 7.76 -4.34
N SER A 56 -0.30 8.71 -4.88
CA SER A 56 1.12 8.53 -5.14
C SER A 56 1.90 8.23 -3.86
N GLY A 57 2.70 7.18 -3.90
CA GLY A 57 3.54 6.74 -2.77
C GLY A 57 2.84 5.81 -1.79
N VAL A 58 1.51 5.70 -1.82
CA VAL A 58 0.71 4.84 -0.93
C VAL A 58 1.19 3.38 -0.98
N LEU A 59 1.24 2.79 -2.17
CA LEU A 59 1.55 1.36 -2.32
C LEU A 59 2.99 1.04 -1.87
N SER A 60 3.92 1.97 -2.09
CA SER A 60 5.30 1.86 -1.60
C SER A 60 5.39 2.06 -0.08
N GLY A 61 4.55 2.93 0.48
CA GLY A 61 4.46 3.17 1.92
C GLY A 61 3.86 2.01 2.69
N GLN A 62 2.91 1.28 2.09
CA GLN A 62 2.39 0.02 2.61
C GLN A 62 3.48 -1.06 2.72
N LEU A 63 4.33 -1.21 1.69
CA LEU A 63 5.51 -2.10 1.76
C LEU A 63 6.47 -1.64 2.86
N LEU A 64 6.76 -0.34 2.93
CA LEU A 64 7.62 0.23 3.95
C LEU A 64 7.09 -0.04 5.38
N ALA A 65 5.78 0.10 5.59
CA ALA A 65 5.13 -0.21 6.86
C ALA A 65 5.35 -1.67 7.25
N LEU A 66 5.17 -2.60 6.31
CA LEU A 66 5.45 -4.03 6.51
C LEU A 66 6.92 -4.31 6.85
N LEU A 67 7.86 -3.67 6.15
CA LEU A 67 9.30 -3.81 6.44
C LEU A 67 9.67 -3.20 7.80
N ALA A 68 9.07 -2.07 8.17
CA ALA A 68 9.30 -1.44 9.46
C ALA A 68 8.77 -2.30 10.61
N GLY A 69 7.59 -2.91 10.46
CA GLY A 69 7.05 -3.91 11.38
C GLY A 69 7.98 -5.12 11.56
N THR A 70 8.52 -5.62 10.44
CA THR A 70 9.51 -6.72 10.44
C THR A 70 10.76 -6.36 11.26
N ALA A 71 11.22 -5.11 11.16
CA ALA A 71 12.37 -4.63 11.93
C ALA A 71 12.06 -4.46 13.43
N LEU A 72 10.82 -4.06 13.80
CA LEU A 72 10.39 -3.90 15.18
C LEU A 72 10.38 -5.21 15.97
N ALA A 73 10.01 -6.33 15.33
CA ALA A 73 9.99 -7.66 15.94
C ALA A 73 11.35 -8.10 16.52
N ARG A 74 12.46 -7.49 16.08
CA ARG A 74 13.81 -7.79 16.58
C ARG A 74 14.15 -7.09 17.89
N ARG A 75 13.37 -6.09 18.29
CA ARG A 75 13.70 -5.18 19.40
C ARG A 75 12.75 -5.31 20.57
N HIS A 76 11.53 -5.76 20.32
CA HIS A 76 10.47 -5.80 21.31
C HIS A 76 9.90 -7.20 21.42
N SER A 77 9.27 -7.50 22.56
CA SER A 77 8.36 -8.64 22.66
C SER A 77 7.22 -8.46 21.64
N GLN A 78 6.60 -9.56 21.21
CA GLN A 78 5.57 -9.51 20.17
C GLN A 78 4.45 -8.49 20.47
N GLY A 79 3.92 -8.48 21.70
CA GLY A 79 2.86 -7.54 22.09
C GLY A 79 3.30 -6.07 22.01
N ALA A 80 4.50 -5.75 22.50
CA ALA A 80 5.05 -4.41 22.40
C ALA A 80 5.38 -4.03 20.94
N ALA A 81 5.90 -4.96 20.14
CA ALA A 81 6.16 -4.76 18.72
C ALA A 81 4.87 -4.43 17.96
N LEU A 82 3.76 -5.12 18.24
CA LEU A 82 2.46 -4.86 17.62
C LEU A 82 1.91 -3.48 17.97
N ALA A 83 1.96 -3.08 19.24
CA ALA A 83 1.52 -1.77 19.68
C ALA A 83 2.31 -0.64 18.98
N VAL A 84 3.64 -0.77 18.95
CA VAL A 84 4.52 0.21 18.27
C VAL A 84 4.30 0.19 16.75
N ALA A 85 4.11 -0.98 16.15
CA ALA A 85 3.89 -1.13 14.71
C ALA A 85 2.56 -0.49 14.26
N ALA A 86 1.48 -0.64 15.04
CA ALA A 86 0.20 0.00 14.73
C ALA A 86 0.34 1.53 14.73
N VAL A 87 0.95 2.09 15.76
CA VAL A 87 1.21 3.54 15.85
C VAL A 87 2.11 4.02 14.71
N LEU A 88 3.20 3.28 14.44
CA LEU A 88 4.10 3.61 13.33
C LEU A 88 3.38 3.55 11.98
N GLY A 89 2.53 2.56 11.74
CA GLY A 89 1.73 2.48 10.51
C GLY A 89 0.84 3.70 10.31
N VAL A 90 0.16 4.15 11.37
CA VAL A 90 -0.65 5.39 11.34
C VAL A 90 0.22 6.61 11.06
N LEU A 91 1.40 6.72 11.68
CA LEU A 91 2.33 7.82 11.41
C LEU A 91 2.83 7.83 9.96
N LEU A 92 3.18 6.67 9.41
CA LEU A 92 3.61 6.55 8.00
C LEU A 92 2.48 6.91 7.03
N ALA A 93 1.24 6.50 7.33
CA ALA A 93 0.06 6.93 6.58
C ALA A 93 -0.11 8.46 6.62
N GLY A 94 0.01 9.05 7.81
CA GLY A 94 -0.02 10.51 7.98
C GLY A 94 1.07 11.24 7.20
N VAL A 95 2.32 10.75 7.23
CA VAL A 95 3.44 11.31 6.45
C VAL A 95 3.15 11.22 4.96
N THR A 96 2.58 10.11 4.49
CA THR A 96 2.20 9.94 3.08
C THR A 96 1.25 11.05 2.64
N VAL A 97 0.18 11.29 3.42
CA VAL A 97 -0.80 12.34 3.14
C VAL A 97 -0.18 13.73 3.23
N LEU A 98 0.61 14.00 4.28
CA LEU A 98 1.25 15.30 4.50
C LEU A 98 2.20 15.71 3.39
N VAL A 99 2.79 14.74 2.67
CA VAL A 99 3.68 15.01 1.54
C VAL A 99 2.93 14.97 0.21
N ALA A 100 2.16 13.91 -0.05
CA ALA A 100 1.50 13.73 -1.34
C ALA A 100 0.37 14.74 -1.56
N TYR A 101 -0.43 15.05 -0.54
CA TYR A 101 -1.61 15.91 -0.71
C TYR A 101 -1.26 17.35 -1.14
N PRO A 102 -0.32 18.06 -0.48
CA PRO A 102 0.08 19.40 -0.93
C PRO A 102 0.69 19.41 -2.32
N MET A 103 1.48 18.38 -2.67
CA MET A 103 2.09 18.25 -3.99
C MET A 103 1.04 18.03 -5.09
N ALA A 104 0.07 17.15 -4.84
CA ALA A 104 -1.01 16.87 -5.77
C ALA A 104 -1.84 18.15 -5.98
N ARG A 105 -2.23 18.80 -4.88
CA ARG A 105 -2.98 20.07 -4.92
C ARG A 105 -2.25 21.17 -5.68
N ALA A 106 -0.94 21.31 -5.50
CA ALA A 106 -0.15 22.31 -6.21
C ALA A 106 -0.15 22.08 -7.73
N ARG A 107 -0.21 20.82 -8.18
CA ARG A 107 -0.31 20.45 -9.61
C ARG A 107 -1.73 20.55 -10.16
N GLU A 108 -2.74 20.40 -9.31
CA GLU A 108 -4.14 20.59 -9.69
C GLU A 108 -4.56 22.05 -9.83
N ALA A 109 -3.86 22.98 -9.17
CA ALA A 109 -4.23 24.41 -9.17
C ALA A 109 -4.30 25.06 -10.58
N GLY A 110 -3.79 24.38 -11.62
CA GLY A 110 -3.92 24.78 -13.03
C GLY A 110 -5.10 24.18 -13.81
N HIS A 111 -5.86 23.22 -13.24
CA HIS A 111 -6.82 22.37 -13.98
C HIS A 111 -8.30 22.58 -13.61
N GLY A 112 -8.66 23.66 -12.89
CA GLY A 112 -10.07 24.07 -12.71
C GLY A 112 -10.98 23.15 -11.88
N GLY A 113 -10.47 22.04 -11.35
CA GLY A 113 -11.25 21.09 -10.54
C GLY A 113 -11.62 21.62 -9.14
N GLY A 114 -12.78 21.19 -8.63
CA GLY A 114 -13.19 21.43 -7.24
C GLY A 114 -12.26 20.76 -6.22
N PRO A 115 -12.39 21.03 -4.91
CA PRO A 115 -11.50 20.47 -3.90
C PRO A 115 -11.47 18.93 -3.88
N ALA A 116 -10.29 18.35 -3.66
CA ALA A 116 -10.11 16.89 -3.66
C ALA A 116 -10.90 16.15 -2.56
N PHE A 117 -11.21 16.83 -1.45
CA PHE A 117 -12.03 16.26 -0.38
C PHE A 117 -13.51 16.14 -0.75
N ASP A 118 -13.95 16.83 -1.80
CA ASP A 118 -15.32 16.73 -2.32
C ASP A 118 -15.48 15.54 -3.27
N ASP A 119 -14.39 14.86 -3.65
CA ASP A 119 -14.39 13.67 -4.50
C ASP A 119 -14.60 12.41 -3.62
N PRO A 120 -15.80 11.80 -3.65
CA PRO A 120 -16.11 10.65 -2.80
C PRO A 120 -15.39 9.37 -3.23
N VAL A 121 -14.98 9.25 -4.49
CA VAL A 121 -14.23 8.10 -5.01
C VAL A 121 -12.80 8.17 -4.50
N LEU A 122 -12.16 9.33 -4.66
CA LEU A 122 -10.81 9.59 -4.17
C LEU A 122 -10.71 9.37 -2.67
N MET A 123 -11.59 10.00 -1.88
CA MET A 123 -11.56 9.91 -0.42
C MET A 123 -11.76 8.49 0.05
N ARG A 124 -12.65 7.73 -0.59
CA ARG A 124 -12.88 6.33 -0.25
C ARG A 124 -11.64 5.49 -0.48
N VAL A 125 -11.04 5.55 -1.67
CA VAL A 125 -9.83 4.76 -1.96
C VAL A 125 -8.70 5.15 -1.01
N LEU A 126 -8.47 6.44 -0.83
CA LEU A 126 -7.43 6.93 0.08
C LEU A 126 -7.63 6.41 1.51
N LEU A 127 -8.86 6.36 2.03
CA LEU A 127 -9.13 5.82 3.36
C LEU A 127 -8.82 4.32 3.47
N HIS A 128 -9.21 3.50 2.48
CA HIS A 128 -8.87 2.07 2.48
C HIS A 128 -7.36 1.86 2.44
N GLU A 129 -6.70 2.58 1.54
CA GLU A 129 -5.27 2.52 1.34
C GLU A 129 -4.47 2.90 2.60
N LEU A 130 -4.86 4.00 3.26
CA LEU A 130 -4.21 4.46 4.49
C LEU A 130 -4.50 3.52 5.67
N ALA A 131 -5.71 2.96 5.76
CA ALA A 131 -6.05 1.96 6.77
C ALA A 131 -5.26 0.64 6.60
N GLY A 132 -4.75 0.36 5.40
CA GLY A 132 -3.85 -0.78 5.13
C GLY A 132 -2.50 -0.69 5.86
N TYR A 133 -1.98 0.52 6.11
CA TYR A 133 -0.65 0.72 6.73
C TYR A 133 -0.49 0.06 8.10
N PRO A 134 -1.34 0.33 9.11
CA PRO A 134 -1.21 -0.31 10.43
C PRO A 134 -1.37 -1.84 10.36
N LEU A 135 -2.23 -2.34 9.47
CA LEU A 135 -2.43 -3.79 9.28
C LEU A 135 -1.17 -4.44 8.70
N LEU A 136 -0.58 -3.84 7.68
CA LEU A 136 0.65 -4.34 7.06
C LEU A 136 1.86 -4.19 7.98
N ALA A 137 1.93 -3.13 8.78
CA ALA A 137 2.95 -3.02 9.84
C ALA A 137 2.82 -4.16 10.86
N ALA A 138 1.59 -4.48 11.29
CA ALA A 138 1.34 -5.61 12.19
C ALA A 138 1.69 -6.97 11.54
N ALA A 139 1.37 -7.17 10.26
CA ALA A 139 1.80 -8.34 9.48
C ALA A 139 3.32 -8.45 9.41
N GLY A 140 4.00 -7.31 9.23
CA GLY A 140 5.44 -7.19 9.31
C GLY A 140 6.01 -7.73 10.63
N VAL A 141 5.40 -7.42 11.77
CA VAL A 141 5.84 -7.96 13.07
C VAL A 141 5.85 -9.49 13.07
N GLY A 142 4.77 -10.12 12.62
CA GLY A 142 4.68 -11.59 12.50
C GLY A 142 5.76 -12.16 11.57
N LEU A 143 5.94 -11.54 10.41
CA LEU A 143 7.01 -11.91 9.47
C LEU A 143 8.41 -11.82 10.11
N GLY A 144 8.67 -10.76 10.87
CA GLY A 144 9.95 -10.57 11.58
C GLY A 144 10.25 -11.67 12.59
N ILE A 145 9.23 -12.17 13.30
CA ILE A 145 9.37 -13.29 14.24
C ILE A 145 9.71 -14.59 13.51
N LEU A 146 9.03 -14.87 12.39
CA LEU A 146 9.28 -16.05 11.55
C LEU A 146 10.70 -16.02 10.96
N LEU A 147 11.18 -14.83 10.58
CA LEU A 147 12.52 -14.64 10.05
C LEU A 147 13.60 -14.61 11.13
N ALA A 148 13.26 -14.51 12.42
CA ALA A 148 14.24 -14.29 13.49
C ALA A 148 15.33 -15.37 13.58
N SER A 149 15.02 -16.64 13.28
CA SER A 149 15.99 -17.75 13.31
C SER A 149 16.78 -17.93 12.02
N ARG A 150 16.53 -17.12 10.99
CA ARG A 150 17.22 -17.21 9.70
C ARG A 150 18.53 -16.42 9.74
N ARG A 151 19.53 -16.89 9.00
CA ARG A 151 20.81 -16.17 8.83
C ARG A 151 20.56 -14.80 8.20
N THR A 152 21.40 -13.80 8.53
CA THR A 152 21.23 -12.43 8.00
C THR A 152 21.15 -12.37 6.48
N SER A 153 22.02 -13.10 5.77
CA SER A 153 21.99 -13.17 4.30
C SER A 153 20.67 -13.74 3.77
N GLN A 154 20.17 -14.83 4.35
CA GLN A 154 18.89 -15.43 3.97
C GLN A 154 17.72 -14.48 4.22
N ARG A 155 17.73 -13.75 5.35
CA ARG A 155 16.70 -12.75 5.64
C ARG A 155 16.69 -11.63 4.61
N ILE A 156 17.87 -11.09 4.29
CA ILE A 156 17.99 -10.03 3.28
C ILE A 156 17.47 -10.54 1.94
N ALA A 157 17.90 -11.73 1.50
CA ALA A 157 17.42 -12.32 0.25
C ALA A 157 15.89 -12.49 0.22
N LEU A 158 15.28 -13.00 1.31
CA LEU A 158 13.83 -13.15 1.40
C LEU A 158 13.09 -11.82 1.39
N LEU A 159 13.61 -10.79 2.06
CA LEU A 159 13.00 -9.45 2.06
C LEU A 159 13.15 -8.75 0.71
N THR A 160 14.27 -8.96 0.01
CA THR A 160 14.45 -8.48 -1.36
C THR A 160 13.48 -9.17 -2.32
N LEU A 161 13.35 -10.50 -2.24
CA LEU A 161 12.38 -11.26 -3.03
C LEU A 161 10.95 -10.80 -2.75
N LEU A 162 10.62 -10.55 -1.48
CA LEU A 162 9.34 -9.97 -1.10
C LEU A 162 9.11 -8.60 -1.74
N GLY A 163 10.11 -7.71 -1.75
CA GLY A 163 10.01 -6.41 -2.40
C GLY A 163 9.78 -6.52 -3.91
N ILE A 164 10.47 -7.44 -4.58
CA ILE A 164 10.29 -7.70 -6.03
C ILE A 164 8.89 -8.27 -6.29
N ALA A 165 8.45 -9.26 -5.51
CA ALA A 165 7.13 -9.85 -5.63
C ALA A 165 6.01 -8.83 -5.34
N TRP A 166 6.23 -7.96 -4.35
CA TRP A 166 5.33 -6.85 -4.03
C TRP A 166 5.22 -5.90 -5.22
N TYR A 167 6.34 -5.50 -5.82
CA TYR A 167 6.34 -4.68 -7.04
C TYR A 167 5.58 -5.34 -8.19
N GLY A 168 5.88 -6.60 -8.50
CA GLY A 168 5.15 -7.34 -9.54
C GLY A 168 3.64 -7.40 -9.27
N ALA A 169 3.24 -7.67 -8.03
CA ALA A 169 1.83 -7.69 -7.63
C ALA A 169 1.15 -6.31 -7.77
N MET A 170 1.84 -5.22 -7.41
CA MET A 170 1.33 -3.87 -7.62
C MET A 170 1.13 -3.59 -9.11
N GLN A 171 2.10 -3.95 -9.98
CA GLN A 171 1.97 -3.76 -11.42
C GLN A 171 0.79 -4.56 -12.00
N VAL A 172 0.58 -5.80 -11.53
CA VAL A 172 -0.59 -6.61 -11.92
C VAL A 172 -1.89 -5.92 -11.51
N GLY A 173 -1.96 -5.33 -10.32
CA GLY A 173 -3.14 -4.61 -9.86
C GLY A 173 -3.34 -3.26 -10.54
N LEU A 174 -2.28 -2.56 -10.97
CA LEU A 174 -2.39 -1.28 -11.67
C LEU A 174 -2.79 -1.43 -13.15
N ALA A 175 -2.43 -2.56 -13.77
CA ALA A 175 -2.75 -2.85 -15.16
C ALA A 175 -4.19 -3.39 -15.31
N GLN A 176 -5.19 -2.58 -14.99
CA GLN A 176 -6.61 -2.89 -15.25
C GLN A 176 -7.17 -2.10 -16.42
N ASP A 177 -8.26 -2.64 -16.98
CA ASP A 177 -9.06 -2.05 -18.06
C ASP A 177 -10.54 -2.24 -17.68
N ASP A 178 -11.11 -1.23 -17.01
CA ASP A 178 -12.46 -1.16 -16.40
C ASP A 178 -12.83 -2.19 -15.32
N GLU A 179 -12.24 -3.39 -15.35
CA GLU A 179 -12.44 -4.44 -14.35
C GLU A 179 -11.16 -5.22 -14.05
N PHE A 180 -11.18 -5.99 -12.96
CA PHE A 180 -10.07 -6.89 -12.63
C PHE A 180 -10.15 -8.17 -13.48
N ALA A 181 -9.31 -8.28 -14.50
CA ALA A 181 -9.30 -9.42 -15.43
C ALA A 181 -8.74 -10.72 -14.83
N GLY A 182 -8.16 -10.67 -13.63
CA GLY A 182 -7.58 -11.83 -12.96
C GLY A 182 -8.59 -12.65 -12.14
N PRO A 183 -8.18 -13.84 -11.65
CA PRO A 183 -8.98 -14.59 -10.69
C PRO A 183 -9.29 -13.78 -9.42
N SER A 184 -10.57 -13.53 -9.14
CA SER A 184 -11.01 -12.62 -8.06
C SER A 184 -10.47 -12.97 -6.67
N TRP A 185 -10.16 -14.23 -6.39
CA TRP A 185 -9.54 -14.66 -5.13
C TRP A 185 -8.16 -14.01 -4.90
N LEU A 186 -7.46 -13.59 -5.95
CA LEU A 186 -6.17 -12.89 -5.83
C LEU A 186 -6.31 -11.56 -5.10
N LEU A 187 -7.43 -10.85 -5.26
CA LEU A 187 -7.69 -9.60 -4.53
C LEU A 187 -7.72 -9.86 -3.02
N TRP A 188 -8.31 -10.97 -2.60
CA TRP A 188 -8.38 -11.33 -1.18
C TRP A 188 -7.08 -11.93 -0.63
N ALA A 189 -6.34 -12.64 -1.47
CA ALA A 189 -5.13 -13.37 -1.07
C ALA A 189 -3.86 -12.52 -1.14
N VAL A 190 -3.80 -11.51 -2.02
CA VAL A 190 -2.58 -10.75 -2.30
C VAL A 190 -2.88 -9.25 -2.10
N PRO A 191 -2.72 -8.73 -0.87
CA PRO A 191 -3.01 -7.33 -0.54
C PRO A 191 -2.44 -6.29 -1.52
N PRO A 192 -1.19 -6.40 -2.03
CA PRO A 192 -0.70 -5.41 -3.00
C PRO A 192 -1.44 -5.43 -4.34
N ILE A 193 -2.01 -6.56 -4.78
CA ILE A 193 -2.85 -6.59 -5.98
C ILE A 193 -4.14 -5.84 -5.69
N ALA A 194 -4.80 -6.11 -4.57
CA ALA A 194 -6.04 -5.42 -4.18
C ALA A 194 -5.86 -3.91 -4.01
N ALA A 195 -4.79 -3.47 -3.34
CA ALA A 195 -4.49 -2.06 -3.18
C ALA A 195 -4.31 -1.35 -4.54
N ALA A 196 -3.45 -1.91 -5.39
CA ALA A 196 -3.22 -1.38 -6.73
C ALA A 196 -4.47 -1.39 -7.60
N THR A 197 -5.29 -2.45 -7.51
CA THR A 197 -6.57 -2.56 -8.23
C THR A 197 -7.57 -1.51 -7.76
N ALA A 198 -7.64 -1.25 -6.45
CA ALA A 198 -8.52 -0.22 -5.90
C ALA A 198 -8.15 1.17 -6.46
N VAL A 199 -6.86 1.48 -6.54
CA VAL A 199 -6.36 2.73 -7.14
C VAL A 199 -6.67 2.80 -8.63
N ALA A 200 -6.39 1.73 -9.39
CA ALA A 200 -6.63 1.70 -10.83
C ALA A 200 -8.11 1.86 -11.19
N LEU A 201 -8.99 1.06 -10.56
CA LEU A 201 -10.43 1.11 -10.84
C LEU A 201 -11.09 2.42 -10.38
N ALA A 202 -10.52 3.10 -9.37
CA ALA A 202 -10.95 4.46 -9.05
C ALA A 202 -10.51 5.47 -10.12
N GLY A 203 -9.32 5.31 -10.70
CA GLY A 203 -8.87 6.16 -11.81
C GLY A 203 -9.71 5.99 -13.07
N LEU A 204 -10.17 4.77 -13.35
CA LEU A 204 -10.96 4.38 -14.52
C LEU A 204 -12.49 4.45 -14.29
N SER A 205 -12.92 5.07 -13.20
CA SER A 205 -14.32 5.01 -12.76
C SER A 205 -15.30 5.88 -13.54
N LEU A 206 -14.85 6.70 -14.48
CA LEU A 206 -15.68 7.69 -15.18
C LEU A 206 -16.03 7.22 -16.59
N ASP A 207 -17.31 7.02 -16.86
CA ASP A 207 -17.81 6.91 -18.22
C ASP A 207 -18.10 8.30 -18.78
N VAL A 208 -17.17 8.76 -19.61
CA VAL A 208 -17.22 10.07 -20.27
C VAL A 208 -18.06 10.08 -21.54
N TRP A 209 -18.57 8.93 -21.99
CA TRP A 209 -19.44 8.82 -23.16
C TRP A 209 -20.92 8.99 -22.81
N SER A 210 -21.26 8.93 -21.52
CA SER A 210 -22.57 9.32 -21.00
C SER A 210 -22.69 10.84 -20.88
N ASP A 211 -23.88 11.41 -21.15
CA ASP A 211 -24.17 12.84 -20.98
C ASP A 211 -25.34 13.05 -19.97
N PRO A 212 -25.07 13.51 -18.74
CA PRO A 212 -23.75 13.89 -18.21
C PRO A 212 -22.86 12.66 -17.93
N PRO A 213 -21.52 12.83 -17.80
CA PRO A 213 -20.62 11.77 -17.40
C PRO A 213 -21.07 11.12 -16.10
N VAL A 214 -21.00 9.79 -16.03
CA VAL A 214 -21.44 9.02 -14.88
C VAL A 214 -20.34 8.10 -14.38
N LEU A 215 -20.37 7.81 -13.08
CA LEU A 215 -19.46 6.85 -12.50
C LEU A 215 -19.91 5.41 -12.81
N ILE A 216 -18.99 4.55 -13.27
CA ILE A 216 -19.23 3.16 -13.66
C ILE A 216 -18.43 2.16 -12.81
N GLY A 217 -18.97 0.96 -12.61
CA GLY A 217 -18.36 -0.05 -11.76
C GLY A 217 -18.49 0.26 -10.26
N ASP A 218 -17.63 -0.33 -9.43
CA ASP A 218 -17.62 -0.15 -7.98
C ASP A 218 -16.55 0.84 -7.49
N TRP A 219 -15.79 1.41 -8.42
CA TRP A 219 -14.76 2.45 -8.19
C TRP A 219 -13.66 1.98 -7.24
N GLY A 220 -13.30 0.70 -7.34
CA GLY A 220 -12.28 0.08 -6.51
C GLY A 220 -12.76 -0.25 -5.09
N HIS A 221 -14.06 -0.14 -4.80
CA HIS A 221 -14.59 -0.37 -3.45
C HIS A 221 -14.37 -1.81 -2.97
N SER A 222 -14.70 -2.81 -3.79
CA SER A 222 -14.52 -4.22 -3.42
C SER A 222 -13.04 -4.58 -3.28
N ALA A 223 -12.19 -4.01 -4.14
CA ALA A 223 -10.74 -4.16 -4.04
C ALA A 223 -10.19 -3.52 -2.76
N GLY A 224 -10.68 -2.34 -2.36
CA GLY A 224 -10.34 -1.70 -1.09
C GLY A 224 -10.76 -2.52 0.13
N ILE A 225 -11.94 -3.16 0.10
CA ILE A 225 -12.37 -4.10 1.15
C ILE A 225 -11.46 -5.32 1.17
N ALA A 226 -11.14 -5.89 0.00
CA ALA A 226 -10.28 -7.05 -0.13
C ALA A 226 -8.85 -6.77 0.39
N LEU A 227 -8.32 -5.56 0.17
CA LEU A 227 -7.07 -5.08 0.76
C LEU A 227 -7.13 -5.17 2.29
N LEU A 228 -8.16 -4.58 2.91
CA LEU A 228 -8.27 -4.55 4.37
C LEU A 228 -8.47 -5.95 4.97
N ALA A 229 -9.32 -6.77 4.34
CA ALA A 229 -9.55 -8.15 4.75
C ALA A 229 -8.27 -8.99 4.61
N GLY A 230 -7.59 -8.90 3.48
CA GLY A 230 -6.34 -9.60 3.19
C GLY A 230 -5.22 -9.18 4.13
N ALA A 231 -4.99 -7.86 4.29
CA ALA A 231 -3.97 -7.33 5.20
C ALA A 231 -4.27 -7.73 6.66
N GLY A 232 -5.54 -7.70 7.08
CA GLY A 232 -5.97 -8.18 8.38
C GLY A 232 -5.71 -9.68 8.57
N ALA A 233 -6.01 -10.50 7.56
CA ALA A 233 -5.75 -11.95 7.60
C ALA A 233 -4.26 -12.25 7.68
N TYR A 234 -3.42 -11.51 6.93
CA TYR A 234 -1.96 -11.59 7.01
C TYR A 234 -1.45 -11.19 8.39
N ALA A 235 -1.94 -10.08 8.94
CA ALA A 235 -1.58 -9.62 10.28
C ALA A 235 -1.89 -10.69 11.33
N LEU A 236 -3.10 -11.25 11.31
CA LEU A 236 -3.50 -12.31 12.23
C LEU A 236 -2.69 -13.58 12.03
N GLY A 237 -2.66 -14.11 10.81
CA GLY A 237 -2.04 -15.40 10.48
C GLY A 237 -0.54 -15.42 10.77
N LEU A 238 0.20 -14.41 10.34
CA LEU A 238 1.65 -14.33 10.58
C LEU A 238 1.97 -14.19 12.07
N ASN A 239 1.17 -13.45 12.83
CA ASN A 239 1.37 -13.32 14.27
C ASN A 239 1.03 -14.59 15.04
N LEU A 240 -0.03 -15.31 14.65
CA LEU A 240 -0.36 -16.63 15.22
C LEU A 240 0.76 -17.65 14.95
N LEU A 241 1.26 -17.71 13.72
CA LEU A 241 2.41 -18.55 13.37
C LEU A 241 3.67 -18.14 14.17
N GLY A 242 3.90 -16.84 14.34
CA GLY A 242 4.96 -16.31 15.18
C GLY A 242 4.90 -16.82 16.62
N VAL A 243 3.72 -16.76 17.25
CA VAL A 243 3.49 -17.30 18.61
C VAL A 243 3.79 -18.79 18.67
N LEU A 244 3.33 -19.57 17.69
CA LEU A 244 3.56 -21.02 17.66
C LEU A 244 5.06 -21.35 17.56
N VAL A 245 5.79 -20.66 16.69
CA VAL A 245 7.24 -20.82 16.53
C VAL A 245 7.97 -20.45 17.82
N GLU A 246 7.59 -19.34 18.47
CA GLU A 246 8.25 -18.91 19.70
C GLU A 246 7.98 -19.88 20.86
N ARG A 247 6.76 -20.41 20.98
CA ARG A 247 6.41 -21.47 21.94
C ARG A 247 7.23 -22.73 21.70
N HIS A 248 7.40 -23.14 20.45
CA HIS A 248 8.20 -24.33 20.10
C HIS A 248 9.66 -24.15 20.52
N ARG A 249 10.28 -23.00 20.20
CA ARG A 249 11.67 -22.70 20.62
C ARG A 249 11.85 -22.72 22.13
N ARG A 250 10.92 -22.14 22.89
CA ARG A 250 10.97 -22.15 24.37
C ARG A 250 10.86 -23.55 24.96
N ARG A 251 10.09 -24.44 24.32
CA ARG A 251 9.98 -25.85 24.74
C ARG A 251 11.29 -26.61 24.51
N GLN A 252 11.91 -26.44 23.34
CA GLN A 252 13.20 -27.06 23.02
C GLN A 252 14.29 -26.62 23.99
N ALA A 253 14.42 -25.31 24.22
CA ALA A 253 15.43 -24.78 25.16
C ALA A 253 15.30 -25.34 26.58
N ARG A 254 14.07 -25.62 27.06
CA ARG A 254 13.82 -26.24 28.37
C ARG A 254 14.14 -27.73 28.41
N ALA A 255 14.06 -28.42 27.28
CA ALA A 255 14.42 -29.83 27.18
C ALA A 255 15.95 -30.00 27.22
N ASP A 256 16.70 -29.09 26.59
CA ASP A 256 18.18 -29.14 26.55
C ASP A 256 18.85 -28.85 27.91
N HIS A 257 18.10 -28.34 28.90
CA HIS A 257 18.60 -28.02 30.24
C HIS A 257 18.23 -29.08 31.30
N ARG A 258 17.60 -30.19 30.89
CA ARG A 258 17.28 -31.34 31.75
C ARG A 258 18.19 -32.51 31.42
#